data_AF-R0KDG0-F1
#
_entry.id   AF-R0KDG0-F1
#
_cell.length_a   1.000
_cell.length_b   1.000
_cell.length_c   1.000
_cell.angle_alpha   90.00
_cell.angle_beta   90.00
_cell.angle_gamma   90.00
#
_symmetry.space_group_name_H-M   'P 1'
#
loop_
_entity.id
_entity.type
_entity.pdbx_description
1 polymer ?
#
loop_
_entity_poly.entity_id
_entity_poly.type
_entity_poly.pdbx_seq_one_letter_code
_entity_poly.pdbx_strand_id
1 'polypeptide(L)'
;MPPVDYALGHAPQHQYPPTSHIPSMAPHAPCIEPYIPQIYPEPLTRINRHMVFDRVFLLLRDNLSEWWHQNPAALFHVTERIIDSIIRRGQAGAFGPTGLSSLTQIFLCIGHEGIYHYMCLAAHSGFHSIHVLLKGDLCAMEHRDPIFSPDLMSLCKLGFNQAAARLYADIYATRKHRK
;
A
#
# COMPACT_ATOMS: atom_id res chain seq x y z
N MET A 1 -15.69 16.04 92.96
CA MET A 1 -15.85 14.59 93.23
C MET A 1 -14.98 13.82 92.24
N PRO A 2 -14.27 12.77 92.69
CA PRO A 2 -13.43 11.90 91.86
C PRO A 2 -14.29 10.87 91.07
N PRO A 3 -13.68 10.06 90.18
CA PRO A 3 -14.35 9.39 89.05
C PRO A 3 -14.76 7.95 89.36
N VAL A 4 -15.69 7.39 88.59
CA VAL A 4 -15.75 5.93 88.33
C VAL A 4 -16.25 5.67 86.92
N ASP A 5 -15.64 4.64 86.37
CA ASP A 5 -15.55 4.12 85.02
C ASP A 5 -16.70 3.14 84.69
N TYR A 6 -16.66 2.64 83.45
CA TYR A 6 -17.31 1.44 82.91
C TYR A 6 -18.67 1.57 82.20
N ALA A 7 -18.55 1.67 80.88
CA ALA A 7 -18.78 0.55 79.94
C ALA A 7 -20.08 0.46 79.12
N LEU A 8 -19.81 0.41 77.82
CA LEU A 8 -20.39 -0.44 76.77
C LEU A 8 -21.72 -0.07 76.11
N GLY A 9 -21.61 0.24 74.81
CA GLY A 9 -22.49 -0.31 73.80
C GLY A 9 -22.74 0.64 72.63
N HIS A 10 -22.21 0.28 71.46
CA HIS A 10 -22.76 0.44 70.08
C HIS A 10 -21.58 0.57 69.09
N ALA A 11 -21.11 -0.52 68.49
CA ALA A 11 -21.60 -1.19 67.27
C ALA A 11 -20.69 -0.85 66.05
N PRO A 12 -20.40 -1.80 65.15
CA PRO A 12 -19.16 -1.82 64.37
C PRO A 12 -19.20 -0.97 63.09
N GLN A 13 -18.03 -0.46 62.72
CA GLN A 13 -17.76 0.29 61.50
C GLN A 13 -18.05 -0.53 60.22
N HIS A 14 -18.89 0.00 59.34
CA HIS A 14 -18.93 -0.40 57.94
C HIS A 14 -17.71 0.19 57.20
N GLN A 15 -16.69 -0.63 56.99
CA GLN A 15 -15.61 -0.36 56.04
C GLN A 15 -16.11 -0.64 54.61
N TYR A 16 -16.26 0.42 53.83
CA TYR A 16 -16.32 0.32 52.37
C TYR A 16 -14.89 0.31 51.82
N PRO A 17 -14.54 -0.59 50.86
CA PRO A 17 -13.20 -0.62 50.30
C PRO A 17 -12.93 0.61 49.43
N PRO A 18 -11.67 1.09 49.36
CA PRO A 18 -11.31 2.24 48.56
C PRO A 18 -11.43 1.93 47.06
N THR A 19 -12.01 2.87 46.33
CA THR A 19 -12.18 2.89 44.89
C THR A 19 -10.82 2.71 44.19
N SER A 20 -10.59 1.53 43.62
CA SER A 20 -9.43 1.28 42.75
C SER A 20 -9.53 2.15 41.51
N HIS A 21 -8.68 3.18 41.44
CA HIS A 21 -8.43 3.94 40.23
C HIS A 21 -7.79 3.01 39.19
N ILE A 22 -8.59 2.49 38.26
CA ILE A 22 -8.06 1.87 37.05
C ILE A 22 -7.50 3.02 36.20
N PRO A 23 -6.21 3.01 35.81
CA PRO A 23 -5.72 3.96 34.82
C PRO A 23 -6.46 3.68 33.52
N SER A 24 -7.19 4.68 33.04
CA SER A 24 -7.79 4.66 31.71
C SER A 24 -6.67 4.47 30.68
N MET A 25 -6.51 3.25 30.15
CA MET A 25 -5.69 3.02 28.97
C MET A 25 -6.35 3.79 27.83
N ALA A 26 -5.76 4.94 27.48
CA ALA A 26 -6.04 5.55 26.20
C ALA A 26 -5.79 4.49 25.11
N PRO A 27 -6.67 4.32 24.12
CA PRO A 27 -6.41 3.41 23.01
C PRO A 27 -5.16 3.93 22.31
N HIS A 28 -4.05 3.21 22.50
CA HIS A 28 -2.84 3.43 21.73
C HIS A 28 -3.26 3.33 20.26
N ALA A 29 -3.08 4.41 19.51
CA ALA A 29 -3.23 4.37 18.06
C ALA A 29 -2.35 3.21 17.56
N PRO A 30 -2.87 2.30 16.70
CA PRO A 30 -2.07 1.20 16.20
C PRO A 30 -0.85 1.79 15.50
N CYS A 31 0.32 1.56 16.09
CA CYS A 31 1.60 1.82 15.45
C CYS A 31 1.64 0.91 14.23
N ILE A 32 1.47 1.48 13.04
CA ILE A 32 1.61 0.73 11.79
C ILE A 32 3.11 0.51 11.64
N GLU A 33 3.58 -0.70 11.94
CA GLU A 33 4.96 -1.07 11.67
C GLU A 33 5.29 -0.83 10.18
N PRO A 34 6.47 -0.30 9.87
CA PRO A 34 6.87 -0.08 8.48
C PRO A 34 6.92 -1.41 7.73
N TYR A 35 6.22 -1.47 6.60
CA TYR A 35 6.23 -2.65 5.74
C TYR A 35 7.62 -2.86 5.12
N ILE A 36 8.20 -4.04 5.32
CA ILE A 36 9.50 -4.41 4.77
C ILE A 36 9.28 -5.43 3.63
N PRO A 37 9.41 -5.02 2.36
CA PRO A 37 9.25 -5.93 1.23
C PRO A 37 10.43 -6.90 1.12
N GLN A 38 10.16 -8.15 0.71
CA GLN A 38 11.18 -9.15 0.45
C GLN A 38 11.56 -9.18 -1.04
N ILE A 39 12.82 -9.54 -1.30
CA ILE A 39 13.30 -9.84 -2.65
C ILE A 39 13.41 -11.36 -2.77
N TYR A 40 12.81 -11.91 -3.82
CA TYR A 40 12.74 -13.35 -4.05
C TYR A 40 13.70 -13.76 -5.17
N PRO A 41 14.65 -14.69 -4.94
CA PRO A 41 15.52 -15.20 -5.99
C PRO A 41 14.74 -16.11 -6.95
N GLU A 42 15.04 -16.01 -8.24
CA GLU A 42 14.47 -16.88 -9.28
C GLU A 42 15.36 -18.13 -9.50
N PRO A 43 14.82 -19.27 -9.97
CA PRO A 43 13.42 -19.52 -10.33
C PRO A 43 12.54 -19.85 -9.14
N LEU A 44 11.28 -19.41 -9.19
CA LEU A 44 10.28 -19.69 -8.16
C LEU A 44 9.44 -20.92 -8.48
N THR A 45 9.29 -21.83 -7.51
CA THR A 45 8.40 -23.01 -7.65
C THR A 45 6.92 -22.62 -7.70
N ARG A 46 6.56 -21.53 -7.01
CA ARG A 46 5.19 -21.00 -6.98
C ARG A 46 5.21 -19.51 -6.68
N ILE A 47 4.39 -18.76 -7.40
CA ILE A 47 4.12 -17.34 -7.12
C ILE A 47 2.85 -17.23 -6.30
N ASN A 48 2.91 -16.49 -5.19
CA ASN A 48 1.77 -16.21 -4.33
C ASN A 48 1.46 -14.71 -4.30
N ARG A 49 0.29 -14.35 -3.72
CA ARG A 49 -0.17 -12.96 -3.61
C ARG A 49 0.85 -12.04 -2.95
N HIS A 50 1.51 -12.49 -1.89
CA HIS A 50 2.45 -11.68 -1.13
C HIS A 50 3.72 -11.37 -1.94
N MET A 51 4.21 -12.33 -2.72
CA MET A 51 5.35 -12.11 -3.62
C MET A 51 5.03 -11.10 -4.73
N VAL A 52 3.81 -11.15 -5.26
CA VAL A 52 3.30 -10.16 -6.22
C VAL A 52 3.16 -8.79 -5.55
N PHE A 53 2.68 -8.74 -4.31
CA PHE A 53 2.60 -7.52 -3.52
C PHE A 53 3.99 -6.88 -3.38
N ASP A 54 4.98 -7.63 -2.90
CA ASP A 54 6.35 -7.13 -2.72
C ASP A 54 6.94 -6.61 -4.01
N ARG A 55 6.76 -7.35 -5.10
CA ARG A 55 7.25 -6.93 -6.42
C ARG A 55 6.64 -5.59 -6.84
N VAL A 56 5.32 -5.45 -6.73
CA VAL A 56 4.63 -4.20 -7.09
C VAL A 56 5.01 -3.07 -6.13
N PHE A 57 5.08 -3.35 -4.83
CA PHE A 57 5.45 -2.38 -3.80
C PHE A 57 6.84 -1.80 -4.07
N LEU A 58 7.83 -2.65 -4.35
CA LEU A 58 9.19 -2.24 -4.68
C LEU A 58 9.23 -1.37 -5.95
N LEU A 59 8.58 -1.82 -7.03
CA LEU A 59 8.53 -1.07 -8.28
C LEU A 59 7.93 0.33 -8.10
N LEU A 60 6.83 0.44 -7.36
CA LEU A 60 6.19 1.71 -7.07
C LEU A 60 7.06 2.58 -6.17
N ARG A 61 7.58 2.04 -5.06
CA ARG A 61 8.44 2.78 -4.13
C ARG A 61 9.62 3.41 -4.86
N ASP A 62 10.30 2.61 -5.69
CA ASP A 62 11.55 3.02 -6.32
C ASP A 62 11.34 4.03 -7.48
N ASN A 63 10.11 4.23 -7.95
CA ASN A 63 9.80 5.07 -9.13
C ASN A 63 8.79 6.19 -8.88
N LEU A 64 8.20 6.25 -7.70
CA LEU A 64 7.32 7.32 -7.28
C LEU A 64 8.10 8.41 -6.51
N SER A 65 7.48 9.57 -6.34
CA SER A 65 8.10 10.71 -5.65
C SER A 65 8.32 10.48 -4.15
N GLU A 66 9.14 11.33 -3.53
CA GLU A 66 9.43 11.34 -2.09
C GLU A 66 8.17 11.35 -1.19
N TRP A 67 7.08 11.96 -1.66
CA TRP A 67 5.83 11.99 -0.90
C TRP A 67 5.34 10.58 -0.53
N TRP A 68 5.54 9.58 -1.40
CA TRP A 68 5.11 8.20 -1.14
C TRP A 68 5.94 7.52 -0.07
N HIS A 69 7.22 7.86 0.06
CA HIS A 69 8.10 7.37 1.12
C HIS A 69 7.65 7.88 2.49
N GLN A 70 7.16 9.13 2.52
CA GLN A 70 6.61 9.76 3.73
C GLN A 70 5.18 9.28 4.03
N ASN A 71 4.50 8.61 3.10
CA ASN A 71 3.12 8.17 3.22
C ASN A 71 2.99 6.66 2.90
N PRO A 72 3.61 5.77 3.71
CA PRO A 72 3.67 4.33 3.43
C PRO A 72 2.28 3.67 3.38
N ALA A 73 1.29 4.19 4.12
CA ALA A 73 -0.08 3.70 4.05
C ALA A 73 -0.73 3.95 2.67
N ALA A 74 -0.41 5.08 2.02
CA ALA A 74 -0.91 5.39 0.68
C ALA A 74 -0.31 4.43 -0.35
N LEU A 75 1.00 4.21 -0.28
CA LEU A 75 1.70 3.25 -1.12
C LEU A 75 1.15 1.84 -0.94
N PHE A 76 0.94 1.39 0.32
CA PHE A 76 0.34 0.10 0.63
C PHE A 76 -1.03 -0.08 -0.02
N HIS A 77 -1.91 0.91 0.09
CA HIS A 77 -3.25 0.83 -0.49
C HIS A 77 -3.27 0.82 -2.01
N VAL A 78 -2.38 1.60 -2.65
CA VAL A 78 -2.23 1.56 -4.11
C VAL A 78 -1.72 0.20 -4.57
N THR A 79 -0.71 -0.35 -3.88
CA THR A 79 -0.20 -1.70 -4.15
C THR A 79 -1.31 -2.75 -4.01
N GLU A 80 -2.06 -2.76 -2.90
CA GLU A 80 -3.22 -3.64 -2.69
C GLU A 80 -4.21 -3.58 -3.86
N ARG A 81 -4.58 -2.37 -4.29
CA ARG A 81 -5.52 -2.18 -5.40
C ARG A 81 -4.99 -2.73 -6.73
N ILE A 82 -3.69 -2.56 -6.99
CA ILE A 82 -3.05 -3.06 -8.20
C ILE A 82 -2.98 -4.58 -8.19
N ILE A 83 -2.60 -5.20 -7.06
CA ILE A 83 -2.54 -6.66 -6.99
C ILE A 83 -3.92 -7.30 -7.15
N ASP A 84 -4.97 -6.68 -6.63
CA ASP A 84 -6.34 -7.16 -6.84
C ASP A 84 -6.75 -7.08 -8.32
N SER A 85 -6.20 -6.11 -9.07
CA SER A 85 -6.36 -6.04 -10.53
C SER A 85 -5.58 -7.16 -11.23
N ILE A 86 -4.33 -7.43 -10.83
CA ILE A 86 -3.52 -8.54 -11.36
C ILE A 86 -4.22 -9.87 -11.12
N ILE A 87 -4.66 -10.15 -9.90
CA ILE A 87 -5.33 -11.40 -9.54
C ILE A 87 -6.61 -11.59 -10.36
N ARG A 88 -7.46 -10.57 -10.45
CA ARG A 88 -8.70 -10.64 -11.26
C ARG A 88 -8.41 -10.89 -12.74
N ARG A 89 -7.38 -10.25 -13.30
CA ARG A 89 -6.94 -10.50 -14.69
C ARG A 89 -6.41 -11.92 -14.87
N GLY A 90 -5.63 -12.42 -13.91
CA GLY A 90 -5.14 -13.80 -13.91
C GLY A 90 -6.28 -14.82 -13.85
N GLN A 91 -7.27 -14.60 -12.98
CA GLN A 91 -8.49 -15.42 -12.89
C GLN A 91 -9.31 -15.39 -14.18
N ALA A 92 -9.28 -14.29 -14.92
CA ALA A 92 -9.90 -14.16 -16.24
C ALA A 92 -9.02 -14.73 -17.38
N GLY A 93 -7.89 -15.37 -17.09
CA GLY A 93 -7.03 -16.02 -18.08
C GLY A 93 -6.07 -15.07 -18.81
N ALA A 94 -5.93 -13.81 -18.40
CA ALA A 94 -5.07 -12.83 -19.08
C ALA A 94 -3.60 -13.27 -19.16
N PHE A 95 -3.12 -14.04 -18.17
CA PHE A 95 -1.74 -14.51 -18.11
C PHE A 95 -1.56 -15.92 -18.67
N GLY A 96 -2.55 -16.45 -19.39
CA GLY A 96 -2.52 -17.82 -19.90
C GLY A 96 -2.76 -18.88 -18.81
N PRO A 97 -2.72 -20.17 -19.18
CA PRO A 97 -3.10 -21.27 -18.30
C PRO A 97 -2.16 -21.45 -17.11
N THR A 98 -0.91 -21.03 -17.25
CA THR A 98 0.12 -21.12 -16.20
C THR A 98 0.17 -19.89 -15.30
N GLY A 99 -0.58 -18.82 -15.63
CA GLY A 99 -0.46 -17.55 -14.94
C GLY A 99 0.91 -16.89 -15.13
N LEU A 100 1.31 -16.07 -14.16
CA LEU A 100 2.66 -15.53 -14.09
C LEU A 100 3.64 -16.66 -13.71
N SER A 101 4.67 -16.86 -14.54
CA SER A 101 5.77 -17.80 -14.31
C SER A 101 6.96 -17.16 -13.59
N SER A 102 7.09 -15.83 -13.62
CA SER A 102 8.15 -15.09 -12.91
C SER A 102 7.64 -13.74 -12.40
N LEU A 103 8.19 -13.27 -11.28
CA LEU A 103 7.90 -11.92 -10.76
C LEU A 103 8.46 -10.82 -11.67
N THR A 104 9.49 -11.12 -12.45
CA THR A 104 10.09 -10.19 -13.43
C THR A 104 9.12 -9.83 -14.55
N GLN A 105 8.09 -10.65 -14.77
CA GLN A 105 7.02 -10.36 -15.73
C GLN A 105 6.17 -9.17 -15.30
N ILE A 106 6.26 -8.73 -14.03
CA ILE A 106 5.71 -7.46 -13.54
C ILE A 106 6.86 -6.44 -13.53
N PHE A 107 6.70 -5.36 -14.28
CA PHE A 107 7.75 -4.36 -14.49
C PHE A 107 7.18 -2.98 -14.80
N LEU A 108 8.03 -1.97 -14.67
CA LEU A 108 7.79 -0.63 -15.18
C LEU A 108 8.45 -0.49 -16.55
N CYS A 109 7.76 0.16 -17.49
CA CYS A 109 8.32 0.48 -18.80
C CYS A 109 7.82 1.83 -19.29
N ILE A 110 8.43 2.29 -20.38
CA ILE A 110 7.95 3.43 -21.16
C ILE A 110 7.13 2.89 -22.33
N GLY A 111 5.86 3.26 -22.40
CA GLY A 111 5.00 3.05 -23.55
C GLY A 111 4.92 4.29 -24.43
N HIS A 112 4.33 4.12 -25.61
CA HIS A 112 4.09 5.23 -26.54
C HIS A 112 2.74 5.08 -27.23
N GLU A 113 2.12 6.22 -27.54
CA GLU A 113 0.89 6.36 -28.31
C GLU A 113 1.10 7.45 -29.36
N GLY A 114 1.43 7.05 -30.59
CA GLY A 114 1.89 8.01 -31.61
C GLY A 114 3.18 8.70 -31.16
N ILE A 115 3.13 10.03 -31.05
CA ILE A 115 4.25 10.88 -30.59
C ILE A 115 4.29 11.06 -29.07
N TYR A 116 3.30 10.54 -28.35
CA TYR A 116 3.21 10.67 -26.91
C TYR A 116 3.89 9.49 -26.23
N HIS A 117 4.55 9.76 -25.11
CA HIS A 117 5.20 8.78 -24.27
C HIS A 117 4.57 8.78 -22.88
N TYR A 118 4.65 7.65 -22.18
CA TYR A 118 4.20 7.52 -20.81
C TYR A 118 4.98 6.44 -20.08
N MET A 119 5.13 6.58 -18.76
CA MET A 119 5.59 5.48 -17.91
C MET A 119 4.38 4.67 -17.43
N CYS A 120 4.49 3.35 -17.40
CA CYS A 120 3.44 2.49 -16.87
C CYS A 120 3.98 1.29 -16.10
N LEU A 121 3.18 0.82 -15.15
CA LEU A 121 3.32 -0.50 -14.55
C LEU A 121 2.55 -1.50 -15.41
N ALA A 122 3.22 -2.57 -15.80
CA ALA A 122 2.64 -3.60 -16.64
C ALA A 122 2.99 -5.01 -16.15
N ALA A 123 2.21 -5.98 -16.63
CA ALA A 123 2.52 -7.39 -16.52
C ALA A 123 2.49 -8.02 -17.92
N HIS A 124 3.51 -8.79 -18.30
CA HIS A 124 3.47 -9.58 -19.54
C HIS A 124 3.07 -11.03 -19.27
N SER A 125 2.22 -11.56 -20.14
CA SER A 125 2.06 -13.00 -20.26
C SER A 125 3.10 -13.51 -21.26
N GLY A 126 3.72 -14.68 -21.01
CA GLY A 126 4.78 -15.27 -21.85
C GLY A 126 4.47 -15.41 -23.35
N PHE A 127 3.22 -15.11 -23.75
CA PHE A 127 2.69 -15.12 -25.11
C PHE A 127 2.53 -13.71 -25.71
N HIS A 128 3.45 -12.78 -25.43
CA HIS A 128 3.58 -11.46 -26.07
C HIS A 128 2.48 -10.43 -25.74
N SER A 129 1.55 -10.71 -24.82
CA SER A 129 0.55 -9.74 -24.40
C SER A 129 1.02 -8.95 -23.18
N ILE A 130 1.10 -7.62 -23.32
CA ILE A 130 1.40 -6.71 -22.22
C ILE A 130 0.09 -6.17 -21.66
N HIS A 131 -0.14 -6.38 -20.37
CA HIS A 131 -1.29 -5.85 -19.65
C HIS A 131 -0.85 -4.64 -18.84
N VAL A 132 -1.29 -3.45 -19.24
CA VAL A 132 -1.05 -2.22 -18.48
C VAL A 132 -1.93 -2.22 -17.22
N LEU A 133 -1.28 -2.09 -16.07
CA LEU A 133 -1.90 -2.14 -14.73
C LEU A 133 -2.12 -0.75 -14.16
N LEU A 134 -1.16 0.15 -14.38
CA LEU A 134 -1.24 1.58 -14.05
C LEU A 134 -0.54 2.37 -15.15
N LYS A 135 -1.28 3.24 -15.84
CA LYS A 135 -0.77 4.08 -16.93
C LYS A 135 -0.59 5.51 -16.44
N GLY A 136 0.62 6.05 -16.58
CA GLY A 136 0.91 7.47 -16.37
C GLY A 136 0.30 8.35 -17.46
N ASP A 137 0.26 9.66 -17.20
CA ASP A 137 -0.20 10.61 -18.20
C ASP A 137 0.71 10.65 -19.43
N LEU A 138 0.10 10.90 -20.58
CA LEU A 138 0.80 11.11 -21.84
C LEU A 138 1.57 12.42 -21.79
N CYS A 139 2.84 12.37 -22.13
CA CYS A 139 3.66 13.55 -22.36
C CYS A 139 4.27 13.51 -23.76
N ALA A 140 4.41 14.67 -24.40
CA ALA A 140 5.09 14.80 -25.68
C ALA A 140 6.17 15.86 -25.59
N MET A 141 7.28 15.60 -26.26
CA MET A 141 8.31 16.58 -26.57
C MET A 141 8.84 16.23 -27.96
N GLU A 142 8.82 17.20 -28.89
CA GLU A 142 9.06 16.96 -30.31
C GLU A 142 10.34 16.15 -30.56
N HIS A 143 10.19 15.02 -31.26
CA HIS A 143 11.26 14.17 -31.75
C HIS A 143 12.27 13.68 -30.69
N ARG A 144 11.86 13.60 -29.42
CA ARG A 144 12.72 13.08 -28.35
C ARG A 144 12.20 11.75 -27.82
N ASP A 145 13.12 10.80 -27.71
CA ASP A 145 12.87 9.54 -27.02
C ASP A 145 13.15 9.71 -25.51
N PRO A 146 12.24 9.29 -24.62
CA PRO A 146 12.45 9.34 -23.17
C PRO A 146 13.72 8.62 -22.69
N ILE A 147 14.19 7.61 -23.43
CA ILE A 147 15.41 6.86 -23.09
C ILE A 147 16.65 7.76 -23.22
N PHE A 148 16.64 8.69 -24.19
CA PHE A 148 17.77 9.59 -24.47
C PHE A 148 17.55 11.02 -23.94
N SER A 149 16.35 11.34 -23.43
CA SER A 149 15.99 12.66 -22.93
C SER A 149 15.61 12.62 -21.44
N PRO A 150 16.51 13.04 -20.53
CA PRO A 150 16.24 13.11 -19.09
C PRO A 150 15.00 13.96 -18.74
N ASP A 151 14.77 15.03 -19.49
CA ASP A 151 13.61 15.91 -19.32
C ASP A 151 12.31 15.15 -19.63
N LEU A 152 12.26 14.43 -20.76
CA LEU A 152 11.08 13.65 -21.13
C LEU A 152 10.85 12.48 -20.17
N MET A 153 11.92 11.82 -19.73
CA MET A 153 11.84 10.79 -18.68
C MET A 153 11.24 11.37 -17.38
N SER A 154 11.63 12.59 -17.01
CA SER A 154 11.09 13.28 -15.84
C SER A 154 9.60 13.60 -15.99
N LEU A 155 9.15 14.00 -17.19
CA LEU A 155 7.73 14.18 -17.50
C LEU A 155 6.96 12.85 -17.42
N CYS A 156 7.50 11.76 -17.98
CA CYS A 156 6.91 10.43 -17.85
C CYS A 156 6.75 10.01 -16.37
N LYS A 157 7.78 10.22 -15.55
CA LYS A 157 7.75 9.94 -14.10
C LYS A 157 6.71 10.80 -13.38
N LEU A 158 6.62 12.08 -13.71
CA LEU A 158 5.61 12.99 -13.15
C LEU A 158 4.20 12.50 -13.49
N GLY A 159 3.94 12.14 -14.76
CA GLY A 159 2.65 11.59 -15.19
C GLY A 159 2.31 10.28 -14.49
N PHE A 160 3.30 9.41 -14.25
CA PHE A 160 3.11 8.17 -13.49
C PHE A 160 2.78 8.45 -12.01
N ASN A 161 3.46 9.41 -11.39
CA ASN A 161 3.18 9.85 -10.03
C ASN A 161 1.77 10.43 -9.87
N GLN A 162 1.32 11.23 -10.84
CA GLN A 162 -0.05 11.77 -10.88
C GLN A 162 -1.09 10.66 -11.03
N ALA A 163 -0.84 9.65 -11.87
CA ALA A 163 -1.73 8.50 -12.01
C ALA A 163 -1.86 7.69 -10.71
N ALA A 164 -0.74 7.46 -10.00
CA ALA A 164 -0.77 6.81 -8.69
C ALA A 164 -1.57 7.64 -7.66
N ALA A 165 -1.41 8.98 -7.65
CA ALA A 165 -2.14 9.86 -6.75
C ALA A 165 -3.65 9.86 -7.03
N ARG A 166 -4.07 9.85 -8.30
CA ARG A 166 -5.48 9.69 -8.69
C ARG A 166 -6.04 8.35 -8.21
N LEU A 167 -5.31 7.26 -8.42
CA LEU A 167 -5.72 5.93 -7.94
C LEU A 167 -5.89 5.91 -6.40
N TYR A 168 -5.00 6.57 -5.67
CA TYR A 168 -5.11 6.69 -4.22
C TYR A 168 -6.35 7.50 -3.80
N ALA A 169 -6.61 8.63 -4.45
CA ALA A 169 -7.80 9.45 -4.21
C ALA A 169 -9.09 8.63 -4.45
N ASP A 170 -9.14 7.85 -5.53
CA ASP A 170 -10.28 6.98 -5.86
C ASP A 170 -10.52 5.90 -4.79
N ILE A 171 -9.44 5.29 -4.26
CA ILE A 171 -9.51 4.34 -3.15
C ILE A 171 -10.13 5.00 -1.91
N TYR A 172 -9.69 6.22 -1.59
CA TYR A 172 -10.19 6.96 -0.43
C TYR A 172 -11.66 7.35 -0.58
N ALA A 173 -12.06 7.83 -1.76
CA ALA A 173 -13.44 8.18 -2.08
C ALA A 173 -14.37 6.95 -1.95
N THR A 174 -13.96 5.80 -2.50
CA THR A 174 -14.76 4.56 -2.45
C THR A 174 -14.99 4.07 -1.01
N ARG A 175 -14.00 4.26 -0.11
CA ARG A 175 -14.13 3.87 1.31
C ARG A 175 -15.07 4.77 2.10
N LYS A 176 -15.17 6.06 1.72
CA LYS A 176 -16.08 7.01 2.38
C LYS A 176 -17.55 6.69 2.11
N HIS A 177 -17.88 6.16 0.94
CA HIS A 177 -19.26 5.78 0.58
C HIS A 177 -19.73 4.42 1.14
N ARG A 178 -18.85 3.65 1.80
CA ARG A 178 -19.17 2.35 2.40
C ARG A 178 -19.37 2.40 3.92
N LYS A 179 -19.27 3.58 4.53
CA LYS A 179 -19.59 3.84 5.93
C LYS A 179 -20.89 4.60 6.01
#